data_AF-A0A3C1YJB9-F1
#
_entry.id   AF-A0A3C1YJB9-F1
#
_cell.length_a   1.000
_cell.length_b   1.000
_cell.length_c   1.000
_cell.angle_alpha   90.00
_cell.angle_beta   90.00
_cell.angle_gamma   90.00
#
_symmetry.space_group_name_H-M   'P 1'
#
loop_
_entity.id
_entity.type
_entity.pdbx_description
1 polymer ?
#
loop_
_entity_poly.entity_id
_entity_poly.type
_entity_poly.pdbx_seq_one_letter_code
_entity_poly.pdbx_strand_id
1 'polypeptide(L)'
;MARLVIDGFGQLELNNAAFRRDGRVEAQCKLDPVGFASIPAENGMLLAVDKVNGIVKLPVANETLPIAINYSAEHIYDERIGLKNFKLTVNDFYPRMGYLAVGDLFTTNCVSYDTSEYANETAFKAAIAAVKTTKVYGTYSTDGSIMVTATKPQAGLTLEVVKPFTMPDGQYAIQFRVLVA
;
A
#
# COMPACT_ATOMS: atom_id res chain seq x y z
N MET A 1 -13.21 6.41 -6.98
CA MET A 1 -12.23 5.33 -6.76
C MET A 1 -12.95 4.03 -6.46
N ALA A 2 -12.38 2.91 -6.87
CA ALA A 2 -12.82 1.56 -6.51
C ALA A 2 -11.62 0.72 -6.10
N ARG A 3 -11.75 -0.09 -5.04
CA ARG A 3 -10.70 -1.05 -4.66
C ARG A 3 -10.68 -2.23 -5.63
N LEU A 4 -9.48 -2.77 -5.86
CA LEU A 4 -9.32 -4.06 -6.51
C LEU A 4 -10.04 -5.14 -5.70
N VAL A 5 -10.84 -5.97 -6.35
CA VAL A 5 -11.51 -7.07 -5.67
C VAL A 5 -10.49 -8.15 -5.33
N ILE A 6 -10.34 -8.41 -4.03
CA ILE A 6 -9.49 -9.44 -3.44
C ILE A 6 -10.29 -10.28 -2.44
N ASP A 7 -9.84 -11.50 -2.20
CA ASP A 7 -10.27 -12.39 -1.13
C ASP A 7 -9.39 -12.16 0.10
N GLY A 8 -10.00 -11.67 1.19
CA GLY A 8 -9.30 -11.29 2.42
C GLY A 8 -8.82 -9.85 2.42
N PHE A 9 -7.59 -9.64 2.91
CA PHE A 9 -6.93 -8.36 3.11
C PHE A 9 -5.69 -8.21 2.22
N GLY A 10 -5.23 -6.96 2.09
CA GLY A 10 -4.03 -6.58 1.38
C GLY A 10 -2.80 -7.35 1.84
N GLN A 11 -2.07 -7.86 0.86
CA GLN A 11 -0.82 -8.57 1.00
C GLN A 11 0.32 -7.71 0.42
N LEU A 12 1.52 -7.91 0.95
CA LEU A 12 2.71 -7.17 0.54
C LEU A 12 3.91 -8.08 0.45
N GLU A 13 4.64 -7.96 -0.66
CA GLU A 13 5.96 -8.54 -0.83
C GLU A 13 6.99 -7.44 -1.06
N LEU A 14 7.97 -7.36 -0.17
CA LEU A 14 9.11 -6.45 -0.32
C LEU A 14 10.15 -7.12 -1.22
N ASN A 15 10.19 -6.73 -2.50
CA ASN A 15 11.10 -7.31 -3.48
C ASN A 15 12.52 -6.75 -3.33
N ASN A 16 12.65 -5.43 -3.32
CA ASN A 16 13.90 -4.73 -3.07
C ASN A 16 13.61 -3.41 -2.36
N ALA A 17 13.48 -3.45 -1.05
CA ALA A 17 13.22 -2.28 -0.22
C ALA A 17 14.31 -2.13 0.85
N ALA A 18 15.03 -1.01 0.83
CA ALA A 18 16.21 -0.81 1.68
C ALA A 18 15.86 -0.52 3.15
N PHE A 19 14.65 -0.03 3.43
CA PHE A 19 14.24 0.42 4.77
C PHE A 19 14.37 -0.64 5.87
N ARG A 20 14.30 -1.93 5.52
CA ARG A 20 14.52 -3.03 6.47
C ARG A 20 15.98 -3.19 6.91
N ARG A 21 16.92 -2.75 6.07
CA ARG A 21 18.37 -2.88 6.30
C ARG A 21 18.96 -1.62 6.93
N ASP A 22 18.48 -0.46 6.50
CA ASP A 22 19.00 0.83 6.94
C ASP A 22 18.26 1.43 8.15
N GLY A 23 17.16 0.80 8.59
CA GLY A 23 16.44 1.17 9.81
C GLY A 23 15.43 2.30 9.64
N ARG A 24 15.06 2.68 8.40
CA ARG A 24 13.98 3.66 8.13
C ARG A 24 12.58 3.07 8.41
N VAL A 25 12.37 2.67 9.64
CA VAL A 25 11.16 2.01 10.14
C VAL A 25 10.63 2.77 11.34
N GLU A 26 9.35 3.12 11.31
CA GLU A 26 8.61 3.57 12.48
C GLU A 26 7.74 2.42 13.03
N ALA A 27 7.87 2.13 14.32
CA ALA A 27 7.18 1.01 14.98
C ALA A 27 6.67 1.35 16.39
N GLN A 28 6.65 2.63 16.75
CA GLN A 28 6.22 3.14 18.06
C GLN A 28 5.07 4.15 17.93
N CYS A 29 4.28 4.05 16.86
CA CYS A 29 3.07 4.84 16.66
C CYS A 29 1.86 3.89 16.63
N LYS A 30 0.81 4.20 17.39
CA LYS A 30 -0.44 3.42 17.41
C LYS A 30 -1.32 3.77 16.22
N LEU A 31 -2.25 2.91 15.82
CA LEU A 31 -3.26 3.28 14.85
C LEU A 31 -4.18 4.37 15.43
N ASP A 32 -4.55 5.34 14.59
CA ASP A 32 -5.54 6.35 14.94
C ASP A 32 -6.90 5.68 15.24
N PRO A 33 -7.43 5.79 16.47
CA PRO A 33 -8.67 5.12 16.84
C PRO A 33 -9.88 5.62 16.06
N VAL A 34 -9.82 6.82 15.49
CA VAL A 34 -10.93 7.39 14.71
C VAL A 34 -10.88 6.90 13.27
N GLY A 35 -9.76 7.09 12.58
CA GLY A 35 -9.60 6.67 11.19
C GLY A 35 -9.69 5.15 10.96
N PHE A 36 -9.24 4.35 11.92
CA PHE A 36 -9.24 2.88 11.83
C PHE A 36 -10.36 2.22 12.65
N ALA A 37 -11.41 2.96 13.04
CA ALA A 37 -12.55 2.41 13.78
C ALA A 37 -13.31 1.32 13.00
N SER A 38 -13.43 1.49 11.68
CA SER A 38 -14.18 0.60 10.78
C SER A 38 -13.35 0.06 9.62
N ILE A 39 -12.12 0.56 9.44
CA ILE A 39 -11.21 0.15 8.38
C ILE A 39 -10.01 -0.50 9.06
N PRO A 40 -9.68 -1.76 8.74
CA PRO A 40 -8.49 -2.39 9.26
C PRO A 40 -7.23 -1.84 8.57
N ALA A 41 -6.09 -1.85 9.28
CA ALA A 41 -4.80 -1.55 8.68
C ALA A 41 -4.24 -2.84 8.04
N GLU A 42 -4.24 -2.87 6.72
CA GLU A 42 -3.81 -4.00 5.90
C GLU A 42 -2.36 -3.84 5.45
N ASN A 43 -1.70 -4.94 5.08
CA ASN A 43 -0.36 -4.85 4.51
C ASN A 43 -0.40 -4.26 3.10
N GLY A 44 0.58 -3.41 2.80
CA GLY A 44 0.65 -2.68 1.54
C GLY A 44 -0.10 -1.34 1.54
N MET A 45 -0.83 -1.02 2.61
CA MET A 45 -1.40 0.33 2.78
C MET A 45 -0.29 1.38 2.89
N LEU A 46 -0.50 2.52 2.26
CA LEU A 46 0.29 3.74 2.42
C LEU A 46 -0.40 4.63 3.46
N LEU A 47 0.24 4.82 4.61
CA LEU A 47 -0.35 5.52 5.75
C LEU A 47 0.50 6.71 6.18
N ALA A 48 -0.15 7.72 6.72
CA ALA A 48 0.49 8.93 7.24
C ALA A 48 1.01 8.70 8.66
N VAL A 49 2.27 9.02 8.91
CA VAL A 49 2.91 8.84 10.22
C VAL A 49 3.01 10.18 10.95
N ASP A 50 2.22 10.33 12.00
CA ASP A 50 2.23 11.49 12.89
C ASP A 50 3.05 11.16 14.14
N LYS A 51 4.37 11.27 14.02
CA LYS A 51 5.30 10.94 15.11
C LYS A 51 5.13 11.87 16.31
N VAL A 52 4.74 13.13 16.08
CA VAL A 52 4.53 14.12 17.15
C VAL A 52 3.41 13.68 18.07
N ASN A 53 2.32 13.16 17.52
CA ASN A 53 1.20 12.64 18.29
C ASN A 53 1.29 11.12 18.58
N GLY A 54 2.32 10.45 18.06
CA GLY A 54 2.55 9.01 18.23
C GLY A 54 1.48 8.14 17.58
N ILE A 55 0.93 8.56 16.43
CA ILE A 55 -0.17 7.89 15.75
C ILE A 55 0.07 7.71 14.25
N VAL A 56 -0.49 6.64 13.69
CA VAL A 56 -0.57 6.35 12.25
C VAL A 56 -2.00 6.59 11.79
N LYS A 57 -2.18 7.38 10.73
CA LYS A 57 -3.48 7.84 10.22
C LYS A 57 -3.68 7.40 8.77
N LEU A 58 -4.93 7.39 8.35
CA LEU A 58 -5.27 7.39 6.92
C LEU A 58 -4.79 8.71 6.30
N PRO A 59 -4.18 8.70 5.10
CA PRO A 59 -3.74 9.93 4.44
C PRO A 59 -4.90 10.84 4.05
N VAL A 60 -4.63 12.14 3.94
CA VAL A 60 -5.56 13.13 3.37
C VAL A 60 -5.11 13.60 1.98
N ALA A 61 -6.04 14.12 1.17
CA ALA A 61 -5.69 14.76 -0.10
C ALA A 61 -4.76 15.96 0.17
N ASN A 62 -3.49 15.89 -0.25
CA ASN A 62 -2.38 16.79 0.13
C ASN A 62 -1.79 16.55 1.52
N GLU A 63 -1.72 15.30 1.95
CA GLU A 63 -0.98 14.90 3.14
C GLU A 63 0.42 15.56 3.22
N THR A 64 0.74 16.05 4.41
CA THR A 64 2.03 16.70 4.71
C THR A 64 2.88 15.87 5.66
N LEU A 65 2.25 14.90 6.34
CA LEU A 65 2.95 13.93 7.15
C LEU A 65 3.73 12.94 6.25
N PRO A 66 4.84 12.39 6.75
CA PRO A 66 5.56 11.33 6.07
C PRO A 66 4.64 10.13 5.77
N ILE A 67 4.62 9.70 4.51
CA ILE A 67 3.92 8.50 4.08
C ILE A 67 4.84 7.29 4.22
N ALA A 68 4.34 6.23 4.84
CA ALA A 68 5.06 4.97 4.99
C ALA A 68 4.18 3.79 4.58
N ILE A 69 4.80 2.71 4.16
CA ILE A 69 4.09 1.47 3.82
C ILE A 69 3.92 0.61 5.07
N ASN A 70 2.69 0.15 5.33
CA ASN A 70 2.44 -0.84 6.37
C ASN A 70 2.96 -2.20 5.90
N TYR A 71 3.98 -2.71 6.59
CA TYR A 71 4.61 -4.00 6.30
C TYR A 71 4.62 -4.90 7.55
N SER A 72 3.64 -4.70 8.41
CA SER A 72 3.49 -5.46 9.65
C SER A 72 3.50 -6.96 9.35
N ALA A 73 4.40 -7.67 10.02
CA ALA A 73 4.49 -9.11 9.85
C ALA A 73 3.52 -9.78 10.81
N GLU A 74 2.90 -10.83 10.33
CA GLU A 74 2.19 -11.76 11.17
C GLU A 74 3.19 -12.48 12.08
N HIS A 75 3.02 -12.35 13.40
CA HIS A 75 3.70 -13.23 14.36
C HIS A 75 2.83 -14.47 14.54
N ILE A 76 2.85 -15.35 13.54
CA ILE A 76 2.12 -16.61 13.56
C ILE A 76 2.92 -17.66 14.35
N TYR A 77 2.28 -18.31 15.32
CA TYR A 77 2.78 -19.55 15.94
C TYR A 77 2.16 -20.81 15.29
N ASP A 78 1.23 -20.65 14.34
CA ASP A 78 0.54 -21.72 13.61
C ASP A 78 0.58 -21.49 12.09
N GLU A 79 1.20 -22.41 11.35
CA GLU A 79 1.59 -22.32 9.92
C GLU A 79 0.41 -22.31 8.92
N ARG A 80 -0.84 -22.34 9.39
CA ARG A 80 -2.04 -22.57 8.55
C ARG A 80 -2.90 -21.34 8.30
N ILE A 81 -2.61 -20.19 8.93
CA ILE A 81 -3.30 -18.93 8.65
C ILE A 81 -2.51 -18.20 7.55
N GLY A 82 -3.14 -18.01 6.39
CA GLY A 82 -2.49 -17.42 5.21
C GLY A 82 -2.41 -15.90 5.27
N LEU A 83 -1.39 -15.33 4.61
CA LEU A 83 -1.11 -13.88 4.53
C LEU A 83 -2.31 -13.00 4.17
N LYS A 84 -3.29 -13.54 3.43
CA LYS A 84 -4.52 -12.83 3.06
C LYS A 84 -5.47 -12.57 4.24
N ASN A 85 -5.30 -13.23 5.37
CA ASN A 85 -6.16 -13.04 6.55
C ASN A 85 -5.58 -12.03 7.55
N PHE A 86 -4.34 -11.58 7.32
CA PHE A 86 -3.64 -10.71 8.26
C PHE A 86 -4.06 -9.25 8.11
N LYS A 87 -4.36 -8.62 9.25
CA LYS A 87 -4.64 -7.19 9.38
C LYS A 87 -4.39 -6.73 10.81
N LEU A 88 -4.30 -5.43 11.02
CA LEU A 88 -4.30 -4.81 12.34
C LEU A 88 -5.57 -3.98 12.57
N THR A 89 -5.98 -3.93 13.82
CA THR A 89 -7.05 -3.09 14.36
C THR A 89 -6.49 -2.21 15.47
N VAL A 90 -7.26 -1.21 15.92
CA VAL A 90 -6.82 -0.16 16.86
C VAL A 90 -6.22 -0.71 18.17
N ASN A 91 -6.66 -1.89 18.61
CA ASN A 91 -6.22 -2.50 19.88
C ASN A 91 -5.14 -3.57 19.72
N ASP A 92 -4.67 -3.80 18.48
CA ASP A 92 -3.55 -4.71 18.23
C ASP A 92 -2.21 -4.04 18.55
N PHE A 93 -1.11 -4.71 18.20
CA PHE A 93 0.23 -4.16 18.33
C PHE A 93 0.48 -2.99 17.37
N TYR A 94 1.51 -2.21 17.68
CA TYR A 94 1.87 -1.05 16.86
C TYR A 94 2.31 -1.50 15.46
N PRO A 95 1.74 -0.90 14.39
CA PRO A 95 2.11 -1.22 13.02
C PRO A 95 3.59 -0.92 12.77
N ARG A 96 4.21 -1.75 11.92
CA ARG A 96 5.54 -1.48 11.38
C ARG A 96 5.40 -0.73 10.07
N MET A 97 5.91 0.49 10.05
CA MET A 97 5.80 1.44 8.95
C MET A 97 7.17 1.63 8.31
N GLY A 98 7.31 1.23 7.04
CA GLY A 98 8.55 1.37 6.28
C GLY A 98 8.55 2.64 5.46
N TYR A 99 9.53 3.52 5.66
CA TYR A 99 9.68 4.69 4.80
C TYR A 99 10.34 4.30 3.49
N LEU A 100 9.61 4.48 2.40
CA LEU A 100 10.09 4.18 1.06
C LEU A 100 11.18 5.16 0.63
N ALA A 101 12.14 4.71 -0.18
CA ALA A 101 13.08 5.56 -0.91
C ALA A 101 12.93 5.37 -2.41
N VAL A 102 13.36 6.37 -3.17
CA VAL A 102 13.46 6.29 -4.63
C VAL A 102 14.25 5.03 -5.04
N GLY A 103 13.66 4.24 -5.93
CA GLY A 103 14.23 2.98 -6.40
C GLY A 103 13.79 1.73 -5.63
N ASP A 104 13.12 1.87 -4.48
CA ASP A 104 12.54 0.73 -3.78
C ASP A 104 11.48 0.03 -4.66
N LEU A 105 11.42 -1.28 -4.58
CA LEU A 105 10.52 -2.17 -5.33
C LEU A 105 9.73 -3.06 -4.36
N PHE A 106 8.42 -3.11 -4.56
CA PHE A 106 7.54 -3.98 -3.80
C PHE A 106 6.32 -4.36 -4.64
N THR A 107 5.63 -5.41 -4.21
CA THR A 107 4.43 -5.94 -4.88
C THR A 107 3.29 -6.02 -3.89
N THR A 108 2.11 -5.55 -4.28
CA THR A 108 0.92 -5.60 -3.41
C THR A 108 -0.37 -5.69 -4.23
N ASN A 109 -1.41 -6.24 -3.62
CA ASN A 109 -2.79 -6.20 -4.08
C ASN A 109 -3.66 -5.21 -3.29
N CYS A 110 -3.09 -4.46 -2.32
CA CYS A 110 -3.76 -3.38 -1.60
C CYS A 110 -3.84 -2.12 -2.49
N VAL A 111 -4.61 -2.22 -3.57
CA VAL A 111 -4.67 -1.20 -4.63
C VAL A 111 -6.11 -0.78 -4.90
N SER A 112 -6.26 0.46 -5.35
CA SER A 112 -7.49 1.02 -5.89
C SER A 112 -7.21 1.69 -7.23
N TYR A 113 -8.27 1.96 -7.98
CA TYR A 113 -8.18 2.67 -9.25
C TYR A 113 -9.19 3.81 -9.31
N ASP A 114 -8.83 4.87 -10.05
CA ASP A 114 -9.76 5.95 -10.31
C ASP A 114 -10.83 5.51 -11.32
N THR A 115 -12.09 5.49 -10.87
CA THR A 115 -13.24 5.12 -11.69
C THR A 115 -13.58 6.15 -12.77
N SER A 116 -13.00 7.36 -12.69
CA SER A 116 -13.09 8.36 -13.76
C SER A 116 -12.10 8.09 -14.90
N GLU A 117 -11.00 7.38 -14.62
CA GLU A 117 -9.97 7.00 -15.62
C GLU A 117 -10.17 5.56 -16.13
N TYR A 118 -10.66 4.66 -15.26
CA TYR A 118 -10.92 3.26 -15.58
C TYR A 118 -12.37 2.90 -15.31
N ALA A 119 -13.11 2.57 -16.37
CA ALA A 119 -14.55 2.29 -16.27
C ALA A 119 -14.90 1.10 -15.37
N ASN A 120 -13.99 0.12 -15.23
CA ASN A 120 -14.16 -1.08 -14.42
C ASN A 120 -12.82 -1.78 -14.20
N GLU A 121 -12.83 -2.83 -13.37
CA GLU A 121 -11.64 -3.62 -13.05
C GLU A 121 -11.02 -4.29 -14.29
N THR A 122 -11.82 -4.69 -15.29
CA THR A 122 -11.30 -5.27 -16.54
C THR A 122 -10.47 -4.25 -17.33
N ALA A 123 -10.98 -3.02 -17.48
CA ALA A 123 -10.25 -1.92 -18.12
C ALA A 123 -8.99 -1.54 -17.34
N PHE A 124 -9.08 -1.53 -16.01
CA PHE A 124 -7.94 -1.32 -15.13
C PHE A 124 -6.85 -2.37 -15.35
N LYS A 125 -7.17 -3.67 -15.25
CA LYS A 125 -6.22 -4.77 -15.47
C LYS A 125 -5.60 -4.75 -16.87
N ALA A 126 -6.36 -4.36 -17.89
CA ALA A 126 -5.86 -4.20 -19.25
C ALA A 126 -4.81 -3.07 -19.35
N ALA A 127 -5.04 -1.94 -18.67
CA ALA A 127 -4.07 -0.85 -18.60
C ALA A 127 -2.77 -1.29 -17.90
N ILE A 128 -2.88 -2.04 -16.79
CA ILE A 128 -1.71 -2.59 -16.09
C ILE A 128 -0.94 -3.58 -16.96
N ALA A 129 -1.62 -4.41 -17.75
CA ALA A 129 -0.95 -5.33 -18.68
C ALA A 129 -0.16 -4.57 -19.78
N ALA A 130 -0.56 -3.34 -20.12
CA ALA A 130 0.07 -2.50 -21.13
C ALA A 130 1.17 -1.57 -20.60
N VAL A 131 1.61 -1.71 -19.34
CA VAL A 131 2.55 -0.77 -18.68
C VAL A 131 3.94 -0.66 -19.33
N LYS A 132 4.29 -1.62 -20.19
CA LYS A 132 5.51 -1.56 -21.00
C LYS A 132 5.44 -0.52 -22.13
N THR A 133 4.24 -0.20 -22.62
CA THR A 133 4.02 0.78 -23.70
C THR A 133 3.42 2.07 -23.19
N THR A 134 2.49 1.99 -22.24
CA THR A 134 1.80 3.16 -21.67
C THR A 134 2.02 3.18 -20.17
N LYS A 135 2.71 4.21 -19.66
CA LYS A 135 3.01 4.30 -18.24
C LYS A 135 1.75 4.53 -17.42
N VAL A 136 1.74 3.91 -16.23
CA VAL A 136 0.71 4.02 -15.22
C VAL A 136 1.40 4.26 -13.88
N TYR A 137 0.79 5.06 -13.03
CA TYR A 137 1.38 5.56 -11.80
C TYR A 137 0.51 5.22 -10.58
N GLY A 138 1.12 5.16 -9.41
CA GLY A 138 0.43 4.97 -8.13
C GLY A 138 0.72 6.12 -7.17
N THR A 139 -0.25 6.42 -6.31
CA THR A 139 -0.10 7.31 -5.16
C THR A 139 -0.96 6.81 -4.01
N TYR A 140 -0.93 7.46 -2.85
CA TYR A 140 -1.79 7.11 -1.72
C TYR A 140 -3.23 7.58 -1.96
N SER A 141 -4.20 6.78 -1.56
CA SER A 141 -5.60 7.18 -1.44
C SER A 141 -5.93 7.61 -0.01
N THR A 142 -7.12 8.18 0.19
CA THR A 142 -7.63 8.49 1.53
C THR A 142 -8.10 7.27 2.32
N ASP A 143 -8.18 6.10 1.68
CA ASP A 143 -8.49 4.82 2.35
C ASP A 143 -7.23 3.98 2.62
N GLY A 144 -6.03 4.55 2.39
CA GLY A 144 -4.74 3.93 2.59
C GLY A 144 -4.30 2.97 1.49
N SER A 145 -5.17 2.60 0.53
CA SER A 145 -4.75 1.81 -0.62
C SER A 145 -3.87 2.60 -1.59
N ILE A 146 -3.19 1.89 -2.48
CA ILE A 146 -2.44 2.53 -3.57
C ILE A 146 -3.42 2.86 -4.70
N MET A 147 -3.77 4.14 -4.86
CA MET A 147 -4.59 4.60 -5.98
C MET A 147 -3.76 4.67 -7.24
N VAL A 148 -4.16 3.87 -8.23
CA VAL A 148 -3.52 3.81 -9.53
C VAL A 148 -4.21 4.77 -10.51
N THR A 149 -3.40 5.53 -11.23
CA THR A 149 -3.80 6.60 -12.15
C THR A 149 -2.97 6.55 -13.45
N ALA A 150 -3.55 6.99 -14.56
CA ALA A 150 -2.89 7.11 -15.85
C ALA A 150 -1.94 8.30 -15.89
N THR A 151 -2.22 9.35 -15.12
CA THR A 151 -1.42 10.57 -15.09
C THR A 151 -0.43 10.55 -13.92
N LYS A 152 0.81 10.96 -14.16
CA LYS A 152 1.81 11.06 -13.09
C LYS A 152 1.36 12.09 -12.03
N PRO A 153 1.28 11.72 -10.74
CA PRO A 153 1.03 12.66 -9.65
C PRO A 153 2.03 13.82 -9.67
N GLN A 154 1.54 15.04 -9.41
CA GLN A 154 2.37 16.25 -9.40
C GLN A 154 3.01 16.55 -8.03
N ALA A 155 2.50 15.93 -6.96
CA ALA A 155 2.97 16.10 -5.60
C ALA A 155 2.82 14.79 -4.81
N GLY A 156 3.58 14.67 -3.73
CA GLY A 156 3.56 13.51 -2.83
C GLY A 156 4.23 12.25 -3.40
N LEU A 157 4.08 11.15 -2.67
CA LEU A 157 4.61 9.84 -3.04
C LEU A 157 4.10 9.45 -4.44
N THR A 158 5.05 9.16 -5.33
CA THR A 158 4.78 8.75 -6.71
C THR A 158 5.43 7.41 -6.99
N LEU A 159 4.62 6.44 -7.41
CA LEU A 159 5.03 5.10 -7.78
C LEU A 159 4.87 4.92 -9.30
N GLU A 160 5.79 4.19 -9.92
CA GLU A 160 5.62 3.66 -11.27
C GLU A 160 5.13 2.22 -11.19
N VAL A 161 4.08 1.90 -11.96
CA VAL A 161 3.69 0.51 -12.17
C VAL A 161 4.70 -0.17 -13.10
N VAL A 162 5.33 -1.23 -12.60
CA VAL A 162 6.38 -1.96 -13.34
C VAL A 162 5.77 -3.09 -14.18
N LYS A 163 4.91 -3.92 -13.57
CA LYS A 163 4.26 -5.06 -14.22
C LYS A 163 3.07 -5.57 -13.40
N PRO A 164 2.10 -6.24 -14.04
CA PRO A 164 1.17 -7.10 -13.33
C PRO A 164 1.92 -8.26 -12.66
N PHE A 165 1.36 -8.75 -11.55
CA PHE A 165 1.90 -9.88 -10.80
C PHE A 165 0.76 -10.73 -10.22
N THR A 166 1.14 -11.85 -9.63
CA THR A 166 0.22 -12.76 -8.94
C THR A 166 0.79 -13.06 -7.57
N MET A 167 0.02 -12.82 -6.51
CA MET A 167 0.39 -13.16 -5.14
C MET A 167 0.52 -14.68 -4.98
N PRO A 168 1.20 -15.17 -3.92
CA PRO A 168 1.38 -16.60 -3.70
C PRO A 168 0.08 -17.41 -3.60
N ASP A 169 -1.03 -16.77 -3.25
CA ASP A 169 -2.37 -17.38 -3.18
C ASP A 169 -3.15 -17.32 -4.51
N GLY A 170 -2.53 -16.85 -5.59
CA GLY A 170 -3.13 -16.74 -6.91
C GLY A 170 -3.86 -15.42 -7.19
N GLN A 171 -3.92 -14.50 -6.24
CA GLN A 171 -4.64 -13.24 -6.42
C GLN A 171 -3.86 -12.24 -7.28
N TYR A 172 -4.58 -11.36 -7.98
CA TYR A 172 -3.97 -10.34 -8.83
C TYR A 172 -3.23 -9.29 -7.98
N ALA A 173 -2.02 -8.93 -8.38
CA ALA A 173 -1.22 -7.90 -7.72
C ALA A 173 -0.46 -7.05 -8.73
N ILE A 174 0.16 -5.98 -8.22
CA ILE A 174 0.91 -5.03 -9.03
C ILE A 174 2.27 -4.81 -8.38
N GLN A 175 3.33 -4.88 -9.19
CA GLN A 175 4.67 -4.48 -8.76
C GLN A 175 4.88 -2.99 -9.01
N PHE A 176 5.32 -2.29 -7.97
CA PHE A 176 5.59 -0.86 -7.99
C PHE A 176 7.08 -0.58 -7.79
N ARG A 177 7.53 0.52 -8.40
CA ARG A 177 8.82 1.14 -8.15
C ARG A 177 8.61 2.57 -7.68
N VAL A 178 9.30 2.98 -6.63
CA VAL A 178 9.21 4.35 -6.10
C VAL A 178 9.98 5.32 -7.00
N LEU A 179 9.29 6.36 -7.51
CA LEU A 179 9.89 7.44 -8.29
C LEU A 179 10.16 8.69 -7.45
N VAL A 180 9.24 9.00 -6.54
CA VAL A 180 9.32 10.11 -5.58
C VAL A 180 8.82 9.57 -4.26
N ALA A 181 9.57 9.79 -3.18
CA ALA A 181 9.24 9.36 -1.82
C ALA A 181 8.85 10.56 -0.96
#